data_AF-A0A533RVP9-F1
#
_entry.id   AF-A0A533RVP9-F1
#
_cell.length_a   1.000
_cell.length_b   1.000
_cell.length_c   1.000
_cell.angle_alpha   90.00
_cell.angle_beta   90.00
_cell.angle_gamma   90.00
#
_symmetry.space_group_name_H-M   'P 1'
#
loop_
_entity.id
_entity.type
_entity.pdbx_description
1 polymer ?
#
loop_
_entity_poly.entity_id
_entity_poly.type
_entity_poly.pdbx_seq_one_letter_code
_entity_poly.pdbx_strand_id
1 'polypeptide(L)' 'MTHTHGHPTRVAIIGTGNVGATFAYSLLTSGLSSEIVLIDANQSKAEGEAMDLMHAVPLGRPTR' A
#
# COMPACT_ATOMS: atom_id res chain seq x y z
N MET A 1 21.03 4.08 25.41
CA MET A 1 19.69 4.54 24.97
C MET A 1 19.50 3.98 23.57
N THR A 2 18.53 3.09 23.40
CA THR A 2 18.39 2.17 22.25
C THR A 2 18.08 2.93 20.96
N HIS A 3 18.97 2.85 19.98
CA HIS A 3 18.72 3.29 18.61
C HIS A 3 17.86 2.25 17.88
N THR A 4 16.53 2.36 17.97
CA THR A 4 15.64 1.64 17.05
C THR A 4 15.62 2.38 15.71
N HIS A 5 16.51 1.99 14.79
CA HIS A 5 16.35 2.32 13.38
C HIS A 5 15.23 1.43 12.84
N GLY A 6 13.97 1.82 13.07
CA GLY A 6 12.82 1.12 12.51
C GLY A 6 12.86 1.27 11.00
N HIS A 7 13.17 0.20 10.28
CA HIS A 7 13.00 0.19 8.83
C HIS A 7 11.52 0.42 8.52
N PRO A 8 11.16 1.32 7.59
CA PRO A 8 9.77 1.49 7.19
C PRO A 8 9.23 0.16 6.66
N THR A 9 8.07 -0.25 7.18
CA THR A 9 7.41 -1.48 6.76
C THR A 9 6.98 -1.33 5.31
N ARG A 10 7.53 -2.17 4.41
CA ARG A 10 7.17 -2.23 3.00
C ARG A 10 6.44 -3.53 2.72
N VAL A 11 5.31 -3.46 2.02
CA VAL A 11 4.51 -4.62 1.64
C VAL A 11 4.32 -4.64 0.13
N ALA A 12 4.60 -5.77 -0.51
CA ALA A 12 4.32 -6.00 -1.92
C ALA A 12 3.11 -6.94 -2.08
N ILE A 13 2.17 -6.56 -2.94
CA ILE A 13 0.95 -7.30 -3.25
C ILE A 13 1.02 -7.72 -4.71
N ILE A 14 1.00 -9.03 -4.95
CA ILE A 14 1.03 -9.62 -6.30
C ILE A 14 -0.39 -10.05 -6.67
N GLY A 15 -0.94 -9.38 -7.68
CA GLY A 15 -2.32 -9.49 -8.13
C GLY A 15 -3.19 -8.38 -7.55
N THR A 16 -3.63 -7.45 -8.39
CA THR A 16 -4.58 -6.38 -8.03
C THR A 16 -6.01 -6.74 -8.47
N GLY A 17 -6.39 -8.01 -8.28
CA GLY A 17 -7.79 -8.44 -8.33
C GLY A 17 -8.59 -7.88 -7.15
N ASN A 18 -9.89 -8.23 -7.06
CA ASN A 18 -10.77 -7.75 -5.99
C ASN A 18 -10.18 -7.95 -4.59
N VAL A 19 -9.51 -9.09 -4.36
CA VAL A 19 -8.88 -9.41 -3.07
C VAL A 19 -7.64 -8.55 -2.82
N GLY A 20 -6.74 -8.44 -3.80
CA GLY A 20 -5.51 -7.67 -3.67
C GLY A 20 -5.76 -6.17 -3.48
N ALA A 21 -6.70 -5.61 -4.24
CA ALA A 21 -7.13 -4.22 -4.12
C ALA A 21 -7.78 -3.94 -2.74
N THR A 22 -8.71 -4.80 -2.30
CA THR A 22 -9.35 -4.67 -0.98
C THR A 22 -8.35 -4.79 0.16
N PHE A 23 -7.39 -5.71 0.04
CA PHE A 23 -6.32 -5.86 1.02
C PHE A 23 -5.41 -4.62 1.04
N ALA A 24 -5.03 -4.08 -0.11
CA ALA A 24 -4.24 -2.86 -0.21
C ALA A 24 -4.94 -1.66 0.46
N TYR A 25 -6.25 -1.51 0.25
CA TYR A 25 -7.05 -0.48 0.90
C TYR A 25 -7.15 -0.67 2.42
N SER A 26 -7.36 -1.90 2.88
CA SER A 26 -7.38 -2.23 4.31
C SER A 26 -6.03 -1.99 4.97
N LEU A 27 -4.94 -2.32 4.27
CA LEU A 27 -3.58 -2.10 4.73
C LEU A 27 -3.26 -0.61 4.83
N LEU A 28 -3.63 0.17 3.81
CA LEU A 28 -3.53 1.63 3.80
C LEU A 28 -4.26 2.25 5.00
N THR A 29 -5.52 1.88 5.22
CA THR A 29 -6.34 2.44 6.30
C THR A 29 -5.91 1.98 7.70
N SER A 30 -5.26 0.82 7.83
CA SER A 30 -4.73 0.32 9.10
C SER A 30 -3.50 1.10 9.62
N GLY A 31 -2.79 1.82 8.75
CA GLY A 31 -1.55 2.53 9.09
C GLY A 31 -0.37 1.62 9.47
N LEU A 32 -0.45 0.32 9.13
CA LEU A 32 0.58 -0.68 9.44
C LEU A 32 1.74 -0.71 8.44
N SER A 33 1.52 -0.21 7.23
CA SER A 33 2.57 -0.10 6.20
C SER A 33 2.99 1.35 6.00
N SER A 34 4.28 1.55 5.72
CA SER A 34 4.82 2.83 5.26
C SER A 34 4.91 2.89 3.73
N GLU A 35 4.90 1.73 3.07
CA GLU A 35 5.00 1.63 1.61
C GLU A 35 4.23 0.42 1.07
N ILE A 36 3.42 0.62 0.03
CA ILE A 36 2.63 -0.43 -0.62
C ILE A 36 3.05 -0.54 -2.09
N VAL A 37 3.51 -1.71 -2.50
CA VAL A 37 3.91 -1.99 -3.89
C VAL A 37 2.87 -2.90 -4.53
N LEU A 38 2.24 -2.44 -5.62
CA LEU A 38 1.28 -3.22 -6.40
C LEU A 38 1.96 -3.82 -7.62
N ILE A 39 1.82 -5.13 -7.80
CA ILE A 39 2.36 -5.88 -8.95
C ILE A 39 1.20 -6.63 -9.58
N ASP A 40 0.95 -6.41 -10.87
CA ASP A 40 -0.04 -7.19 -11.64
C ASP A 40 0.49 -7.44 -13.06
N ALA A 41 0.01 -8.50 -13.70
CA ALA A 41 0.34 -8.77 -15.10
C ALA A 41 -0.25 -7.68 -16.03
N ASN A 42 -1.36 -7.06 -15.62
CA ASN A 42 -1.91 -5.88 -16.25
C ASN A 42 -1.39 -4.62 -15.55
N GLN A 43 -0.34 -4.02 -16.12
CA GLN A 43 0.28 -2.82 -15.58
C GLN A 43 -0.71 -1.65 -15.43
N SER A 44 -1.58 -1.43 -16.43
CA SER A 44 -2.57 -0.34 -16.41
C SER A 44 -3.55 -0.50 -15.26
N LYS A 45 -3.90 -1.74 -14.91
CA LYS A 45 -4.72 -2.03 -13.74
C LYS A 45 -3.98 -1.73 -12.44
N ALA A 46 -2.73 -2.18 -12.30
CA ALA A 46 -1.93 -1.89 -11.11
C ALA A 46 -1.74 -0.37 -10.90
N GLU A 47 -1.51 0.38 -11.97
CA GLU A 47 -1.41 1.84 -11.94
C GLU A 47 -2.74 2.49 -11.54
N GLY A 48 -3.87 2.05 -12.09
CA GLY A 48 -5.20 2.55 -11.73
C GLY A 48 -5.52 2.34 -10.24
N GLU A 49 -5.22 1.16 -9.71
CA GLU A 49 -5.41 0.83 -8.29
C GLU A 49 -4.48 1.65 -7.39
N ALA A 50 -3.23 1.89 -7.83
CA ALA A 50 -2.32 2.77 -7.10
C ALA A 50 -2.85 4.21 -7.03
N MET A 51 -3.43 4.72 -8.12
CA MET A 51 -4.05 6.05 -8.15
C MET A 51 -5.26 6.13 -7.23
N ASP A 52 -6.10 5.10 -7.21
CA ASP A 52 -7.26 5.04 -6.31
C ASP A 52 -6.82 5.05 -4.83
N LEU A 53 -5.83 4.24 -4.48
CA LEU A 53 -5.24 4.22 -3.13
C LEU A 53 -4.63 5.58 -2.74
N MET A 54 -3.96 6.27 -3.66
CA MET A 54 -3.41 7.61 -3.41
C MET A 54 -4.50 8.65 -3.13
N HIS A 55 -5.68 8.54 -3.76
CA HIS A 55 -6.82 9.39 -3.45
C HIS A 55 -7.55 8.98 -2.15
N ALA A 56 -7.43 7.71 -1.76
CA ALA A 56 -8.00 7.18 -0.54
C ALA A 56 -7.14 7.42 0.71
N VAL A 57 -5.95 8.01 0.58
CA VAL A 57 -5.00 8.20 1.68
C VAL A 57 -5.69 8.91 2.86
N PRO A 58 -5.79 8.25 4.03
CA PRO A 58 -6.33 8.88 5.22
C PRO A 58 -5.45 10.06 5.63
N LEU A 59 -6.03 11.10 6.26
CA LEU A 59 -5.29 12.24 6.85
C LEU A 59 -4.26 11.85 7.95
N GLY A 60 -4.09 10.55 8.21
CA GLY A 60 -3.19 9.97 9.22
C GLY A 60 -1.76 9.80 8.73
N ARG A 61 -1.14 8.64 9.04
CA ARG A 61 0.27 8.39 8.72
C ARG A 61 0.47 8.31 7.19
N PRO A 62 1.44 9.06 6.63
CA PRO A 62 1.69 9.03 5.20
C PRO A 62 2.17 7.65 4.79
N THR A 63 1.49 7.07 3.79
CA THR A 63 1.89 5.83 3.11
C THR A 63 2.24 6.20 1.67
N ARG A 64 3.35 5.66 1.16
CA ARG A 64 3.79 5.86 -0.22
C ARG A 64 3.53 4.65 -1.10
#